data_AF-A0A151TWB7-F1
#
_entry.id   AF-A0A151TWB7-F1
#
_cell.length_a   1.000
_cell.length_b   1.000
_cell.length_c   1.000
_cell.angle_alpha   90.00
_cell.angle_beta   90.00
_cell.angle_gamma   90.00
#
_symmetry.space_group_name_H-M   'P 1'
#
loop_
_entity.id
_entity.type
_entity.pdbx_description
1 polymer ?
#
loop_
_entity_poly.entity_id
_entity_poly.type
_entity_poly.pdbx_seq_one_letter_code
_entity_poly.pdbx_strand_id
1 'polypeptide(L)' 'MKKVNRIFQYLKGTPGRGLYFKKNSNRGIEVYIDSDWAGCPSDRKSNIYIYIYIYI' A
#
# COMPACT_ATOMS: atom_id res chain seq x y z
N MET A 1 -10.63 10.39 7.80
CA MET A 1 -11.50 10.12 6.64
C MET A 1 -11.30 11.04 5.43
N LYS A 2 -11.11 12.37 5.57
CA LYS A 2 -10.98 13.29 4.42
C LYS A 2 -9.86 12.93 3.40
N LYS A 3 -8.70 12.44 3.87
CA LYS A 3 -7.57 12.04 2.99
C LYS A 3 -7.90 10.82 2.13
N VAL A 4 -8.55 9.81 2.72
CA VAL A 4 -8.97 8.58 2.04
C VAL A 4 -9.97 8.88 0.93
N ASN A 5 -10.95 9.75 1.20
CA ASN A 5 -11.94 10.16 0.20
C ASN A 5 -11.30 10.85 -1.01
N ARG A 6 -10.26 11.67 -0.79
CA ARG A 6 -9.51 12.31 -1.89
C ARG A 6 -8.78 11.28 -2.76
N ILE A 7 -8.22 10.24 -2.16
CA ILE A 7 -7.57 9.14 -2.91
C ILE A 7 -8.61 8.41 -3.76
N PHE A 8 -9.76 8.04 -3.19
CA PHE A 8 -10.83 7.39 -3.94
C PHE A 8 -11.35 8.26 -5.10
N GLN A 9 -11.51 9.56 -4.88
CA GLN A 9 -11.93 10.50 -5.94
C GLN A 9 -10.88 10.57 -7.07
N TYR A 10 -9.60 10.60 -6.73
CA TYR A 10 -8.52 10.59 -7.71
C TYR A 10 -8.50 9.30 -8.54
N LEU A 11 -8.57 8.14 -7.87
CA LEU A 11 -8.57 6.83 -8.53
C LEU A 11 -9.77 6.66 -9.48
N LYS A 12 -10.97 7.09 -9.05
CA LYS A 12 -12.17 7.04 -9.89
C LYS A 12 -12.13 8.04 -11.05
N GLY A 13 -11.60 9.24 -10.81
CA GLY A 13 -11.61 10.34 -11.78
C GLY A 13 -10.47 10.31 -12.80
N THR A 14 -9.42 9.50 -12.57
CA THR A 14 -8.24 9.46 -13.45
C THR A 14 -7.79 8.03 -13.80
N PRO A 15 -8.67 7.21 -14.43
CA PRO A 15 -8.30 5.87 -14.87
C PRO A 15 -7.12 5.94 -15.85
N GLY A 16 -6.03 5.23 -15.55
CA GLY A 16 -4.80 5.21 -16.35
C GLY A 16 -3.75 6.26 -15.97
N ARG A 17 -4.06 7.18 -15.04
CA ARG A 17 -3.05 8.10 -14.49
C ARG A 17 -2.39 7.46 -13.28
N GLY A 18 -1.08 7.19 -13.38
CA GLY A 18 -0.31 6.61 -12.28
C GLY A 18 -0.20 7.53 -11.07
N LEU A 19 0.13 6.96 -9.91
CA LEU A 19 0.45 7.73 -8.72
C LEU A 19 1.89 8.23 -8.79
N TYR A 20 2.08 9.54 -8.72
CA TYR A 20 3.40 10.14 -8.62
C TYR A 20 3.80 10.28 -7.15
N PHE A 21 4.79 9.52 -6.73
CA PHE A 21 5.40 9.68 -5.41
C PHE A 21 6.56 10.66 -5.52
N LYS A 22 6.50 11.73 -4.73
CA LYS A 22 7.63 12.66 -4.62
C LYS A 22 8.81 11.90 -4.02
N LYS A 23 9.98 11.98 -4.66
CA LYS A 23 11.23 11.48 -4.10
C LYS A 23 11.45 12.13 -2.73
N ASN A 24 11.44 11.31 -1.68
CA ASN A 24 11.71 11.76 -0.33
C ASN A 24 13.23 11.85 -0.14
N SER A 25 13.75 12.96 0.37
CA SER A 25 15.18 13.09 0.71
C SER A 25 15.56 12.30 1.97
N ASN A 26 14.55 11.82 2.69
CA ASN A 26 14.74 11.01 3.89
C ASN A 26 15.14 9.58 3.48
N ARG A 27 16.37 9.18 3.79
CA ARG A 27 16.94 7.85 3.48
C ARG A 27 16.47 6.75 4.44
N GLY A 28 15.23 6.86 4.91
CA GLY A 28 14.62 5.89 5.81
C GLY A 28 14.12 4.67 5.04
N ILE A 29 14.21 3.50 5.67
CA ILE A 29 13.56 2.28 5.18
C ILE A 29 12.14 2.25 5.77
N GLU A 30 11.12 2.26 4.92
CA GLU A 30 9.73 2.02 5.35
C GLU A 30 9.33 0.60 4.93
N VAL A 31 8.91 -0.20 5.91
CA VAL A 31 8.44 -1.57 5.69
C VAL A 31 6.92 -1.58 5.84
N TYR A 32 6.24 -2.03 4.79
CA TYR A 32 4.79 -2.24 4.81
C TYR A 32 4.53 -3.74 4.79
N ILE A 33 3.69 -4.19 5.73
CA ILE A 33 3.28 -5.59 5.83
C ILE A 33 1.80 -5.64 5.50
N ASP A 34 1.44 -6.40 4.47
CA ASP A 34 0.05 -6.73 4.19
C ASP A 34 -0.32 -7.98 4.98
N SER A 35 -1.39 -7.91 5.76
CA SER A 35 -1.91 -9.05 6.52
C SER A 35 -3.17 -9.55 5.83
N ASP A 36 -3.06 -10.63 5.06
CA ASP A 36 -4.18 -11.30 4.43
C ASP A 36 -4.97 -12.13 5.47
N TRP A 37 -5.90 -11.48 6.17
CA TRP A 37 -6.65 -12.19 7.22
C TRP A 37 -7.67 -13.23 6.69
N ALA A 38 -7.77 -13.38 5.37
CA ALA A 38 -8.69 -14.29 4.69
C ALA A 38 -8.08 -15.68 4.38
N GLY A 39 -7.16 -16.16 5.23
CA GLY A 39 -6.70 -17.55 5.19
C GLY A 39 -7.83 -18.53 5.52
N CYS A 40 -7.93 -19.60 4.73
CA CYS A 40 -8.91 -20.69 4.84
C CYS A 40 -9.17 -21.12 6.31
N PRO A 41 -10.40 -21.42 6.76
CA PRO A 41 -10.68 -21.80 8.15
C PRO A 41 -9.91 -23.02 8.64
N SER A 42 -9.46 -23.88 7.72
CA SER A 42 -8.70 -25.11 8.01
C SER A 42 -7.20 -24.88 8.21
N ASP A 43 -6.62 -23.87 7.55
CA ASP A 43 -5.21 -23.53 7.64
C ASP A 43 -5.08 -22.12 8.20
N ARG A 44 -4.93 -22.02 9.52
CA ARG A 44 -4.73 -20.78 10.28
C ARG A 44 -3.35 -20.15 10.02
N LYS A 45 -2.85 -20.25 8.78
CA LYS A 45 -1.57 -19.78 8.33
C LYS A 45 -1.78 -18.44 7.63
N SER A 46 -1.46 -17.35 8.33
CA SER A 46 -1.39 -16.02 7.72
C SER A 46 -0.23 -16.01 6.71
N ASN A 47 -0.46 -15.57 5.48
CA ASN A 47 0.63 -15.33 4.54
C ASN A 47 1.10 -13.89 4.73
N ILE A 48 2.20 -13.73 5.47
CA ILE A 48 2.78 -12.41 5.67
C ILE A 48 3.59 -12.07 4.41
N TYR A 49 3.08 -11.12 3.63
CA TYR A 49 3.84 -10.51 2.52
C TYR A 49 4.51 -9.23 3.02
N ILE A 50 5.83 -9.17 2.86
CA ILE A 50 6.63 -8.01 3.24
C ILE A 50 6.98 -7.22 1.98
N TYR A 51 6.52 -5.97 1.91
CA TYR A 51 6.91 -5.03 0.87
C TYR A 51 7.94 -4.06 1.44
N ILE A 52 9.17 -4.11 0.90
CA ILE A 52 10.25 -3.19 1.26
C ILE A 52 10.32 -2.11 0.20
N TYR A 53 9.99 -0.87 0.57
CA TYR A 53 10.17 0.28 -0.32
C TYR A 53 11.47 0.98 0.05
N ILE A 54 12.45 0.93 -0.88
CA ILE A 54 13.68 1.72 -0.79
C ILE A 54 13.45 2.99 -1.62
N TYR A 55 13.29 4.12 -0.96
CA TYR A 55 13.23 5.42 -1.63
C TYR A 55 14.67 5.85 -1.98
N ILE A 56 15.08 5.71 -3.25
CA ILE A 56 16.40 6.12 -3.77
C ILE A 56 16.35 7.55 -4.30
#